data_AF-A0A661NTX0-F1
#
_entry.id   AF-A0A661NTX0-F1
#
_cell.length_a   1.000
_cell.length_b   1.000
_cell.length_c   1.000
_cell.angle_alpha   90.00
_cell.angle_beta   90.00
_cell.angle_gamma   90.00
#
_symmetry.space_group_name_H-M   'P 1'
#
loop_
_entity.id
_entity.type
_entity.pdbx_description
1 polymer ?
#
loop_
_entity_poly.entity_id
_entity_poly.type
_entity_poly.pdbx_seq_one_letter_code
_entity_poly.pdbx_strand_id
1 'polypeptide(L)'
;MVTPRFPFQLKLMLLAGTLGVVPTVAVGIGLIDVNARAVERESRALSIAVADDVVRTIEEEASRVEATLALAAHVLSDSEVASDTRVALTPALVEGDSAIDHLAIYDARGGLIDVARGAGAGAVEVPEHMPAEVRDGLGAVDLFVGRVVVVGGEPRVPFAMPIVVDGRRTGYVYTRARLV
;
A
#
# COMPACT_ATOMS: atom_id res chain seq x y z
N MET A 1 29.89 -26.13 -75.86
CA MET A 1 28.57 -25.48 -75.97
C MET A 1 27.75 -25.93 -74.77
N VAL A 2 27.66 -25.10 -73.74
CA VAL A 2 27.00 -25.44 -72.47
C VAL A 2 25.52 -25.08 -72.60
N THR A 3 24.66 -26.08 -72.78
CA THR A 3 23.22 -25.89 -72.59
C THR A 3 22.89 -26.13 -71.11
N PRO A 4 22.48 -25.10 -70.34
CA PRO A 4 21.82 -25.36 -69.08
C PRO A 4 20.40 -25.83 -69.41
N ARG A 5 20.23 -27.13 -69.66
CA ARG A 5 18.90 -27.74 -69.76
C ARG A 5 18.36 -27.93 -68.36
N PHE A 6 17.86 -26.84 -67.78
CA PHE A 6 17.16 -26.90 -66.50
C PHE A 6 15.91 -27.78 -66.69
N PRO A 7 15.84 -28.96 -66.06
CA PRO A 7 14.78 -29.94 -66.35
C PRO A 7 13.42 -29.36 -65.96
N PHE A 8 12.43 -29.53 -66.83
CA PHE A 8 11.07 -28.99 -66.64
C PHE A 8 10.43 -29.43 -65.32
N GLN A 9 10.75 -30.65 -64.88
CA GLN A 9 10.34 -31.21 -63.58
C GLN A 9 10.85 -30.36 -62.40
N LEU A 10 12.07 -29.83 -62.49
CA LEU A 10 12.66 -28.98 -61.45
C LEU A 10 11.94 -27.62 -61.38
N LYS A 11 11.53 -27.04 -62.52
CA LYS A 11 10.73 -25.80 -62.54
C LYS A 11 9.36 -25.99 -61.90
N LEU A 12 8.70 -27.12 -62.16
CA LEU A 12 7.41 -27.48 -61.58
C LEU A 12 7.51 -27.74 -60.07
N MET A 13 8.52 -28.47 -59.62
CA MET A 13 8.79 -28.67 -58.18
C MET A 13 9.08 -27.35 -57.47
N LEU A 14 9.84 -26.45 -58.09
CA LEU A 14 10.17 -25.15 -57.51
C LEU A 14 8.93 -24.25 -57.44
N LEU A 15 8.09 -24.26 -58.47
CA LEU A 15 6.80 -23.56 -58.46
C LEU A 15 5.87 -24.11 -57.38
N ALA A 16 5.66 -25.43 -57.33
CA ALA A 16 4.81 -26.08 -56.34
C ALA A 16 5.32 -25.89 -54.91
N GLY A 17 6.63 -26.01 -54.71
CA GLY A 17 7.29 -25.76 -53.42
C GLY A 17 7.14 -24.30 -52.99
N THR A 18 7.35 -23.34 -53.89
CA THR A 18 7.18 -21.92 -53.57
C THR A 18 5.72 -21.60 -53.25
N LEU A 19 4.77 -22.15 -54.01
CA LEU A 19 3.34 -21.94 -53.81
C LEU A 19 2.82 -22.53 -52.49
N GLY A 20 3.46 -23.59 -51.97
CA GLY A 20 3.14 -24.15 -50.66
C GLY A 20 3.86 -23.43 -49.51
N VAL A 21 5.17 -23.26 -49.63
CA VAL A 21 6.02 -22.76 -48.54
C VAL A 21 5.73 -21.28 -48.23
N VAL A 22 5.58 -20.44 -49.25
CA VAL A 22 5.39 -18.99 -49.06
C VAL A 22 4.13 -18.67 -48.23
N PRO A 23 2.92 -19.15 -48.56
CA PRO A 23 1.74 -18.88 -47.76
C PRO A 23 1.82 -19.52 -46.37
N THR A 24 2.44 -20.71 -46.22
CA THR A 24 2.64 -21.32 -44.89
C THR A 24 3.54 -20.46 -44.00
N VAL A 25 4.65 -19.94 -44.54
CA VAL A 25 5.54 -19.03 -43.81
C VAL A 25 4.83 -17.72 -43.47
N ALA A 26 4.07 -17.15 -44.40
CA ALA A 26 3.30 -15.94 -44.16
C ALA A 26 2.26 -16.12 -43.03
N VAL A 27 1.53 -17.23 -43.02
CA VAL A 27 0.59 -17.57 -41.94
C VAL A 27 1.34 -17.80 -40.62
N GLY A 28 2.49 -18.50 -40.65
CA GLY A 28 3.32 -18.72 -39.47
C GLY A 28 3.79 -17.42 -38.83
N ILE A 29 4.29 -16.47 -39.62
CA ILE A 29 4.70 -15.14 -39.14
C ILE A 29 3.48 -14.37 -38.58
N GLY A 30 2.34 -14.41 -39.26
CA GLY A 30 1.12 -13.75 -38.78
C GLY A 30 0.64 -14.30 -37.44
N LEU A 31 0.67 -15.62 -37.26
CA LEU A 31 0.31 -16.26 -35.99
C LEU A 31 1.28 -15.90 -34.86
N ILE A 32 2.59 -15.81 -35.16
CA ILE A 32 3.60 -15.39 -34.18
C ILE A 32 3.34 -13.94 -33.72
N ASP A 33 3.06 -13.02 -34.65
CA ASP A 33 2.79 -11.61 -34.32
C ASP A 33 1.49 -11.46 -33.49
N VAL A 34 0.42 -12.17 -33.86
CA VAL A 34 -0.83 -12.16 -33.09
C VAL A 34 -0.63 -12.73 -31.69
N ASN A 35 0.10 -13.85 -31.55
CA ASN A 35 0.40 -14.44 -30.26
C ASN A 35 1.30 -13.54 -29.42
N ALA A 36 2.33 -12.93 -30.00
CA ALA A 36 3.22 -12.01 -29.30
C ALA A 36 2.44 -10.81 -28.73
N ARG A 37 1.54 -10.22 -29.52
CA ARG A 37 0.65 -9.13 -29.07
C ARG A 37 -0.38 -9.58 -28.04
N ALA A 38 -0.80 -10.84 -28.05
CA ALA A 38 -1.68 -11.39 -27.02
C ALA A 38 -0.93 -11.51 -25.68
N VAL A 39 0.26 -12.10 -25.70
CA VAL A 39 1.13 -12.24 -24.51
C VAL A 39 1.50 -10.88 -23.91
N GLU A 40 1.84 -9.89 -24.75
CA GLU A 40 2.16 -8.54 -24.27
C GLU A 40 0.96 -7.88 -23.56
N ARG A 41 -0.24 -8.03 -24.13
CA ARG A 41 -1.48 -7.50 -23.53
C ARG A 41 -1.82 -8.20 -22.22
N GLU A 42 -1.70 -9.53 -22.16
CA GLU A 42 -1.92 -10.29 -20.94
C GLU A 42 -0.91 -9.94 -19.85
N SER A 43 0.38 -9.82 -20.19
CA SER A 43 1.42 -9.38 -19.25
C SER A 43 1.13 -7.99 -18.68
N ARG A 44 0.65 -7.07 -19.52
CA ARG A 44 0.28 -5.72 -19.08
C ARG A 44 -0.97 -5.73 -18.21
N ALA A 45 -1.99 -6.51 -18.58
CA ALA A 45 -3.21 -6.66 -17.80
C ALA A 45 -2.92 -7.26 -16.42
N LEU A 46 -2.05 -8.27 -16.35
CA LEU A 46 -1.58 -8.85 -15.08
C LEU A 46 -0.84 -7.82 -14.24
N SER A 47 0.08 -7.05 -14.84
CA SER A 47 0.83 -6.02 -14.11
C SER A 47 -0.09 -4.94 -13.52
N ILE A 48 -1.13 -4.55 -14.25
CA ILE A 48 -2.15 -3.61 -13.78
C ILE A 48 -2.96 -4.23 -12.65
N ALA A 49 -3.41 -5.47 -12.80
CA ALA A 49 -4.20 -6.16 -11.76
C ALA A 49 -3.41 -6.34 -10.46
N VAL A 50 -2.13 -6.69 -10.54
CA VAL A 50 -1.24 -6.78 -9.37
C VAL A 50 -1.04 -5.41 -8.71
N ALA A 51 -0.83 -4.36 -9.51
CA ALA A 51 -0.70 -3.01 -8.96
C ALA A 51 -1.99 -2.56 -8.24
N ASP A 52 -3.15 -2.84 -8.83
CA ASP A 52 -4.46 -2.52 -8.26
C ASP A 52 -4.70 -3.28 -6.95
N ASP A 53 -4.33 -4.57 -6.90
CA ASP A 53 -4.42 -5.39 -5.70
C ASP A 53 -3.54 -4.86 -4.56
N VAL A 54 -2.30 -4.45 -4.87
CA VAL A 54 -1.39 -3.84 -3.90
C VAL A 54 -1.95 -2.51 -3.38
N VAL A 55 -2.46 -1.65 -4.26
CA VAL A 55 -3.08 -0.37 -3.86
C VAL A 55 -4.27 -0.61 -2.95
N ARG A 56 -5.19 -1.51 -3.34
CA ARG A 56 -6.36 -1.87 -2.54
C ARG A 56 -5.96 -2.40 -1.16
N THR A 57 -4.95 -3.26 -1.09
CA THR A 57 -4.45 -3.80 0.20
C THR A 57 -3.92 -2.69 1.10
N ILE A 58 -3.16 -1.73 0.53
CA ILE A 58 -2.64 -0.59 1.29
C ILE A 58 -3.77 0.32 1.78
N GLU A 59 -4.78 0.59 0.94
CA GLU A 59 -5.94 1.39 1.30
C GLU A 59 -6.77 0.74 2.42
N GLU A 60 -6.97 -0.59 2.36
CA GLU A 60 -7.66 -1.35 3.39
C GLU A 60 -6.94 -1.29 4.75
N GLU A 61 -5.61 -1.46 4.76
CA GLU A 61 -4.80 -1.36 5.99
C GLU A 61 -4.74 0.07 6.54
N ALA A 62 -4.61 1.09 5.68
CA ALA A 62 -4.65 2.48 6.10
C ALA A 62 -6.02 2.86 6.70
N SER A 63 -7.11 2.40 6.08
CA SER A 63 -8.47 2.59 6.56
C SER A 63 -8.70 1.92 7.93
N ARG A 64 -8.11 0.74 8.17
CA ARG A 64 -8.14 0.07 9.46
C ARG A 64 -7.43 0.89 10.54
N VAL A 65 -6.22 1.38 10.26
CA VAL A 65 -5.46 2.22 11.19
C VAL A 65 -6.23 3.50 11.53
N GLU A 66 -6.83 4.14 10.52
CA GLU A 66 -7.67 5.32 10.70
C GLU A 66 -8.85 5.04 11.63
N ALA A 67 -9.57 3.92 11.42
CA ALA A 67 -10.69 3.51 12.26
C ALA A 67 -10.26 3.26 13.72
N THR A 68 -9.12 2.60 13.93
CA THR A 68 -8.57 2.36 15.28
C THR A 68 -8.18 3.67 15.97
N LEU A 69 -7.57 4.62 15.25
CA LEU A 69 -7.25 5.94 15.79
C LEU A 69 -8.51 6.75 16.12
N ALA A 70 -9.52 6.72 15.25
CA ALA A 70 -10.80 7.39 15.48
C ALA A 70 -11.50 6.84 16.72
N LEU A 71 -11.49 5.52 16.90
CA LEU A 71 -12.02 4.87 18.09
C LEU A 71 -11.26 5.26 19.35
N ALA A 72 -9.92 5.29 19.30
CA ALA A 72 -9.11 5.72 20.43
C ALA A 72 -9.34 7.21 20.78
N ALA A 73 -9.39 8.09 19.77
CA ALA A 73 -9.71 9.50 19.96
C ALA A 73 -11.11 9.68 20.58
N HIS A 74 -12.09 8.88 20.15
CA HIS A 74 -13.44 8.89 20.70
C HIS A 74 -13.47 8.46 22.17
N VAL A 75 -12.85 7.33 22.52
CA VAL A 75 -12.72 6.84 23.90
C VAL A 75 -12.02 7.88 24.79
N LEU A 76 -10.96 8.50 24.29
CA LEU A 76 -10.23 9.53 25.04
C LEU A 76 -11.01 10.85 25.16
N SER A 77 -11.95 11.11 24.25
CA SER A 77 -12.79 12.31 24.30
C SER A 77 -14.02 12.16 25.20
N ASP A 78 -14.34 10.94 25.64
CA ASP A 78 -15.51 10.67 26.48
C ASP A 78 -15.39 11.29 27.88
N SER A 79 -16.12 12.37 28.12
CA SER A 79 -16.12 13.07 29.41
C SER A 79 -16.85 12.31 30.53
N GLU A 80 -17.69 11.31 30.19
CA GLU A 80 -18.44 10.52 31.17
C GLU A 80 -17.55 9.47 31.86
N VAL A 81 -16.42 9.13 31.23
CA VAL A 81 -15.44 8.18 31.76
C VAL A 81 -14.28 8.90 32.44
N ALA A 82 -13.89 8.42 33.63
CA ALA A 82 -12.73 8.92 34.34
C ALA A 82 -11.47 8.87 33.45
N SER A 83 -10.63 9.92 33.52
CA SER A 83 -9.43 10.05 32.67
C SER A 83 -8.53 8.81 32.73
N ASP A 84 -8.27 8.30 33.93
CA ASP A 84 -7.40 7.12 34.12
C ASP A 84 -8.00 5.86 33.49
N THR A 85 -9.33 5.73 33.56
CA THR A 85 -10.05 4.62 32.92
C THR A 85 -10.00 4.71 31.40
N ARG A 86 -10.14 5.91 30.82
CA ARG A 86 -10.02 6.09 29.36
C ARG A 86 -8.64 5.67 28.85
N VAL A 87 -7.60 6.12 29.53
CA VAL A 87 -6.22 5.76 29.19
C VAL A 87 -6.00 4.25 29.32
N ALA A 88 -6.54 3.62 30.37
CA ALA A 88 -6.45 2.18 30.59
C ALA A 88 -7.17 1.31 29.54
N LEU A 89 -8.10 1.86 28.76
CA LEU A 89 -8.78 1.15 27.67
C LEU A 89 -7.95 1.14 26.37
N THR A 90 -7.03 2.10 26.23
CA THR A 90 -6.21 2.28 25.02
C THR A 90 -5.34 1.05 24.66
N PRO A 91 -4.71 0.33 25.62
CA PRO A 91 -3.96 -0.88 25.31
C PRO A 91 -4.79 -1.97 24.63
N ALA A 92 -6.05 -2.14 25.02
CA ALA A 92 -6.95 -3.14 24.41
C ALA A 92 -7.24 -2.83 22.93
N LEU A 93 -7.24 -1.55 22.56
CA LEU A 93 -7.39 -1.13 21.16
C LEU A 93 -6.14 -1.46 20.33
N VAL A 94 -4.95 -1.30 20.91
CA VAL A 94 -3.69 -1.62 20.25
C VAL A 94 -3.50 -3.13 20.13
N GLU A 95 -3.84 -3.91 21.16
CA GLU A 95 -3.77 -5.38 21.11
C GLU A 95 -4.70 -5.99 20.05
N GLY A 96 -5.81 -5.33 19.73
CA GLY A 96 -6.76 -5.76 18.72
C GLY A 96 -6.32 -5.52 17.27
N ASP A 97 -5.25 -4.74 17.03
CA ASP A 97 -4.85 -4.30 15.69
C ASP A 97 -3.37 -4.60 15.41
N SER A 98 -3.13 -5.60 14.55
CA SER A 98 -1.77 -6.01 14.18
C SER A 98 -0.98 -4.98 13.37
N ALA A 99 -1.64 -3.98 12.78
CA ALA A 99 -0.96 -2.90 12.06
C ALA A 99 -0.32 -1.87 13.01
N ILE A 100 -0.75 -1.85 14.28
CA ILE A 100 -0.40 -0.84 15.28
C ILE A 100 0.35 -1.48 16.43
N ASP A 101 1.64 -1.14 16.58
CA ASP A 101 2.44 -1.62 17.72
C ASP A 101 2.23 -0.80 18.99
N HIS A 102 1.91 0.47 18.83
CA HIS A 102 1.74 1.43 19.91
C HIS A 102 0.78 2.54 19.54
N LEU A 103 0.17 3.15 20.54
CA LEU A 103 -0.56 4.40 20.43
C LEU A 103 0.00 5.37 21.48
N ALA A 104 0.56 6.48 21.00
CA ALA A 104 1.03 7.56 21.85
C ALA A 104 -0.06 8.61 22.02
N ILE A 105 -0.28 9.04 23.25
CA ILE A 105 -1.23 10.08 23.62
C ILE A 105 -0.43 11.32 23.99
N TYR A 106 -0.68 12.42 23.30
CA TYR A 106 -0.04 13.71 23.56
C TYR A 106 -1.05 14.74 24.06
N ASP A 107 -0.58 15.68 24.87
CA ASP A 107 -1.35 16.84 25.30
C ASP A 107 -1.55 17.86 24.15
N ALA A 108 -2.33 18.91 24.40
CA ALA A 108 -2.57 19.96 23.42
C ALA A 108 -1.31 20.70 22.95
N ARG A 109 -0.20 20.65 23.71
CA ARG A 109 1.11 21.24 23.36
C ARG A 109 2.00 20.26 22.60
N GLY A 110 1.60 19.00 22.49
CA GLY A 110 2.36 17.93 21.88
C GLY A 110 3.37 17.28 22.83
N GLY A 111 3.24 17.46 24.15
CA GLY A 111 4.00 16.72 25.16
C GLY A 111 3.39 15.35 25.41
N LEU A 112 4.21 14.31 25.55
CA LEU A 112 3.74 12.93 25.74
C LEU A 112 3.06 12.78 27.10
N ILE A 113 1.82 12.27 27.10
CA ILE A 113 1.06 11.91 28.30
C ILE A 113 1.28 10.44 28.62
N ASP A 114 1.03 9.56 27.64
CA ASP A 114 1.14 8.11 27.84
C ASP A 114 1.35 7.37 26.51
N VAL A 115 1.76 6.10 26.59
CA VAL A 115 1.95 5.20 25.45
C VAL A 115 1.32 3.85 25.74
N ALA A 116 0.23 3.55 25.05
CA ALA A 116 -0.32 2.20 24.97
C ALA A 116 0.52 1.35 24.00
N ARG A 117 0.84 0.12 24.38
CA ARG A 117 1.61 -0.83 23.55
C ARG A 117 0.88 -2.16 23.48
N GLY A 118 0.91 -2.80 22.32
CA GLY A 118 0.37 -4.14 22.15
C GLY A 118 1.27 -5.20 22.79
N ALA A 119 0.69 -6.32 23.21
CA ALA A 119 1.44 -7.46 23.72
C ALA A 119 2.35 -8.04 22.63
N GLY A 120 3.67 -7.85 22.77
CA GLY A 120 4.67 -8.31 21.80
C GLY A 120 5.20 -7.22 20.86
N ALA A 121 4.71 -5.98 20.96
CA ALA A 121 5.31 -4.84 20.30
C ALA A 121 6.76 -4.67 20.78
N GLY A 122 7.71 -4.68 19.83
CA GLY A 122 9.10 -4.32 20.13
C GLY A 122 9.19 -2.93 20.76
N ALA A 123 10.35 -2.60 21.35
CA ALA A 123 10.59 -1.26 21.89
C ALA A 123 10.68 -0.23 20.75
N VAL A 124 9.53 0.16 20.19
CA VAL A 124 9.43 1.25 19.23
C VAL A 124 9.66 2.54 20.00
N GLU A 125 10.69 3.29 19.60
CA GLU A 125 11.01 4.57 20.20
C GLU A 125 9.92 5.58 19.87
N VAL A 126 9.21 6.03 20.91
CA VAL A 126 8.16 7.04 20.82
C VAL A 126 8.76 8.38 21.22
N PRO A 127 8.67 9.42 20.37
CA PRO A 127 9.15 10.75 20.71
C PRO A 127 8.48 11.30 21.99
N GLU A 128 9.25 11.93 22.88
CA GLU A 128 8.68 12.64 24.04
C GLU A 128 7.83 13.85 23.62
N HIS A 129 8.11 14.39 22.44
CA HIS A 129 7.38 15.50 21.85
C HIS A 129 6.89 15.12 20.46
N MET A 130 5.63 15.44 20.19
CA MET A 130 5.02 15.24 18.89
C MET A 130 5.85 15.96 17.81
N PRO A 131 6.22 15.27 16.71
CA PRO A 131 7.01 15.88 15.65
C PRO A 131 6.30 17.11 15.06
N ALA A 132 7.06 18.16 14.76
CA ALA A 132 6.48 19.42 14.29
C ALA A 132 5.67 19.25 13.00
N GLU A 133 6.15 18.44 12.05
CA GLU A 133 5.44 18.12 10.81
C GLU A 133 4.03 17.57 11.06
N VAL A 134 3.86 16.73 12.09
CA VAL A 134 2.56 16.14 12.44
C VAL A 134 1.64 17.18 13.09
N ARG A 135 2.18 17.99 14.02
CA ARG A 135 1.42 19.04 14.71
C ARG A 135 0.92 20.11 13.73
N ASP A 136 1.79 20.52 12.82
CA ASP A 136 1.50 21.54 11.81
C ASP A 136 0.51 20.99 10.77
N GLY A 137 0.66 19.71 10.42
CA GLY A 137 -0.25 19.00 9.52
C GLY A 137 -1.66 18.87 10.06
N LEU A 138 -1.83 18.62 11.36
CA LEU A 138 -3.13 18.55 12.05
C LEU A 138 -3.80 19.90 12.31
N GLY A 139 -3.29 20.99 11.74
CA GLY A 139 -3.88 22.33 11.92
C GLY A 139 -5.36 22.38 11.53
N ALA A 140 -5.71 21.91 10.32
CA ALA A 140 -7.04 22.06 9.73
C ALA A 140 -7.73 20.74 9.34
N VAL A 141 -7.10 19.60 9.63
CA VAL A 141 -7.59 18.27 9.23
C VAL A 141 -7.76 17.37 10.45
N ASP A 142 -8.69 16.43 10.35
CA ASP A 142 -9.01 15.47 11.42
C ASP A 142 -8.09 14.25 11.40
N LEU A 143 -7.37 14.01 10.30
CA LEU A 143 -6.36 12.97 10.16
C LEU A 143 -5.11 13.52 9.48
N PHE A 144 -3.95 13.21 10.06
CA PHE A 144 -2.67 13.37 9.42
C PHE A 144 -2.10 12.01 9.04
N VAL A 145 -1.68 11.90 7.78
CA VAL A 145 -0.89 10.77 7.26
C VAL A 145 0.45 11.31 6.79
N GLY A 146 1.52 10.84 7.43
CA GLY A 146 2.88 11.29 7.17
C GLY A 146 3.58 10.53 6.06
N ARG A 147 4.81 10.95 5.75
CA ARG A 147 5.71 10.19 4.87
C ARG A 147 6.22 8.94 5.58
N VAL A 148 6.54 7.90 4.80
CA VAL A 148 7.16 6.68 5.31
C VAL A 148 8.46 7.02 6.05
N VAL A 149 8.58 6.52 7.27
CA VAL A 149 9.78 6.59 8.11
C VAL A 149 10.27 5.17 8.40
N VAL A 150 11.58 5.00 8.52
CA VAL A 150 12.16 3.70 8.88
C VAL A 150 12.48 3.69 10.36
N VAL A 151 11.89 2.76 11.11
CA VAL A 151 12.13 2.59 12.55
C VAL A 151 12.52 1.14 12.80
N GLY A 152 13.69 0.91 13.40
CA GLY A 152 14.20 -0.46 13.62
C GLY A 152 14.45 -1.24 12.32
N GLY A 153 14.62 -0.56 11.18
CA GLY A 153 14.77 -1.19 9.87
C GLY A 153 13.46 -1.50 9.15
N GLU A 154 12.31 -1.27 9.79
CA GLU A 154 10.99 -1.49 9.20
C GLU A 154 10.37 -0.17 8.70
N PRO A 155 9.77 -0.15 7.50
CA PRO A 155 9.03 1.01 7.01
C PRO A 155 7.72 1.17 7.78
N ARG A 156 7.43 2.40 8.19
CA ARG A 156 6.23 2.75 8.95
C ARG A 156 5.68 4.07 8.50
N VAL A 157 4.36 4.23 8.57
CA VAL A 157 3.68 5.46 8.23
C VAL A 157 3.17 6.13 9.50
N PRO A 158 3.53 7.40 9.75
CA PRO A 158 2.97 8.16 10.85
C PRO A 158 1.50 8.47 10.61
N PHE A 159 0.65 8.14 11.57
CA PHE A 159 -0.76 8.56 11.61
C PHE A 159 -1.02 9.36 12.88
N ALA A 160 -1.85 10.39 12.78
CA ALA A 160 -2.25 11.16 13.94
C ALA A 160 -3.66 11.74 13.79
N MET A 161 -4.37 11.86 14.91
CA MET A 161 -5.69 12.51 14.98
C MET A 161 -5.79 13.41 16.22
N PRO A 162 -6.55 14.50 16.19
CA PRO A 162 -6.81 15.31 17.35
C PRO A 162 -7.81 14.63 18.29
N ILE A 163 -7.62 14.80 19.60
CA ILE A 163 -8.61 14.48 20.63
C ILE A 163 -9.42 15.76 20.87
N VAL A 164 -10.73 15.70 20.72
CA VAL A 164 -11.63 16.86 20.79
C VAL A 164 -12.75 16.59 21.79
N VAL A 165 -12.75 17.36 22.88
CA VAL A 165 -13.78 17.31 23.94
C VAL A 165 -14.57 18.60 23.87
N ASP A 166 -15.90 18.53 23.76
CA ASP A 166 -16.80 19.68 23.70
C ASP A 166 -16.38 20.74 22.65
N GLY A 167 -15.90 20.29 21.49
CA GLY A 167 -15.44 21.16 20.40
C GLY A 167 -14.07 21.83 20.65
N ARG A 168 -13.38 21.48 21.73
CA ARG A 168 -12.03 21.96 22.04
C ARG A 168 -11.02 20.83 21.88
N ARG A 169 -9.94 21.11 21.15
CA ARG A 169 -8.81 20.19 21.03
C ARG A 169 -8.08 20.10 22.38
N THR A 170 -8.05 18.91 22.96
CA THR A 170 -7.42 18.63 24.26
C THR A 170 -6.09 17.91 24.13
N GLY A 171 -5.84 17.25 23.00
CA GLY A 171 -4.62 16.49 22.76
C GLY A 171 -4.60 15.84 21.38
N TYR A 172 -3.74 14.83 21.23
CA TYR A 172 -3.55 14.09 20.00
C TYR A 172 -3.31 12.62 20.28
N VAL A 173 -3.81 11.75 19.40
CA VAL A 173 -3.36 10.36 19.30
C VAL A 173 -2.41 10.23 18.11
N TYR A 174 -1.38 9.40 18.27
CA TYR A 174 -0.33 9.21 17.28
C TYR A 174 0.12 7.75 17.24
N THR A 175 0.40 7.26 16.05
CA THR A 175 1.08 5.97 15.86
C THR A 175 2.00 6.01 14.65
N ARG A 176 2.89 5.02 14.58
CA ARG A 176 3.63 4.67 13.37
C ARG A 176 3.24 3.25 12.97
N ALA A 177 2.24 3.16 12.11
CA ALA A 177 1.66 1.90 11.68
C ALA A 177 2.52 1.25 10.59
N ARG A 178 2.45 -0.08 10.52
CA ARG A 178 3.01 -0.84 9.40
C ARG A 178 1.93 -0.94 8.33
N LEU A 179 2.25 -0.51 7.12
CA LEU A 179 1.45 -0.81 5.95
C LEU A 179 2.23 -1.88 5.20
N VAL A 180 1.64 -3.06 5.05
CA VAL A 180 2.23 -4.32 4.54
C VAL A 180 2.91 -5.19 5.60
#